data_AF-A0AAD9SX06-F1
#
_entry.id   AF-A0AAD9SX06-F1
#
_cell.length_a   1.000
_cell.length_b   1.000
_cell.length_c   1.000
_cell.angle_alpha   90.00
_cell.angle_beta   90.00
_cell.angle_gamma   90.00
#
_symmetry.space_group_name_H-M   'P 1'
#
loop_
_entity.id
_entity.type
_entity.pdbx_description
1 polymer ?
#
loop_
_entity_poly.entity_id
_entity_poly.type
_entity_poly.pdbx_seq_one_letter_code
_entity_poly.pdbx_strand_id
1 'polypeptide(L)'
;MRATFLSVAAMASSLLVKEGLAAPHGHANLHAKRDYYLDTDHVIVTEEVWVTQAPDGSLATGAALAIGTRTIDGSPFLVTQPEPAPTVAPAPGTPEVPVVPAPTPATSSAAAVDVEEKASSTPIYVAPTTSEAPVVVPTPAASSPVHVEPTTPIYVIPTTSKSAAPVASTTASPSGSGKRGLAYNDANLLSAFTGSSKISWAYNWGSTISGTMPSGVEYIPMLWGLVAGDVSNWHEAAESGLKNGATALLAFNEPDHTAQANLGPAAAATGYLANMQPYAGRAKLVSPAVTNGGAPMGLTWLESFMTACTGCTIDAVAIHWYNGGDAAAFKEYMAKAYTAGGNRPLWITEFQAPGSTEEQKTFLTEVMAWMDATSYIERYAYFMVADGNLVSGSTLNSLGSTYASSK
;
A
#
# COMPACT_ATOMS: atom_id res chain seq x y z
N MET A 1 6.98 -47.05 39.25
CA MET A 1 7.69 -47.01 37.94
C MET A 1 7.75 -45.57 37.48
N ARG A 2 8.96 -45.03 37.32
CA ARG A 2 9.22 -43.71 36.74
C ARG A 2 9.15 -43.84 35.21
N ALA A 3 8.50 -42.89 34.55
CA ALA A 3 8.71 -42.64 33.12
C ALA A 3 8.55 -41.13 32.87
N THR A 4 9.69 -40.46 32.78
CA THR A 4 9.86 -39.10 32.31
C THR A 4 9.83 -39.13 30.79
N PHE A 5 9.04 -38.27 30.15
CA PHE A 5 9.24 -37.93 28.74
C PHE A 5 9.04 -36.42 28.55
N LEU A 6 10.17 -35.75 28.32
CA LEU A 6 10.21 -34.44 27.65
C LEU A 6 9.83 -34.64 26.19
N SER A 7 9.06 -33.72 25.62
CA SER A 7 8.96 -33.53 24.18
C SER A 7 8.91 -32.03 23.91
N VAL A 8 10.04 -31.51 23.41
CA VAL A 8 10.17 -30.17 22.85
C VAL A 8 9.75 -30.26 21.39
N ALA A 9 8.71 -29.53 20.98
CA ALA A 9 8.31 -29.38 19.59
C ALA A 9 8.99 -28.15 18.98
N ALA A 10 9.62 -28.34 17.82
CA ALA A 10 10.34 -27.30 17.08
C ALA A 10 9.38 -26.37 16.31
N MET A 11 9.85 -25.14 16.11
CA MET A 11 9.18 -24.04 15.42
C MET A 11 8.81 -24.39 13.97
N ALA A 12 7.57 -24.09 13.60
CA ALA A 12 7.14 -24.01 12.21
C ALA A 12 7.24 -22.56 11.73
N SER A 13 8.26 -22.24 10.95
CA SER A 13 8.31 -21.00 10.17
C SER A 13 7.66 -21.26 8.81
N SER A 14 6.51 -20.66 8.54
CA SER A 14 5.87 -20.70 7.23
C SER A 14 6.44 -19.61 6.32
N LEU A 15 7.12 -20.02 5.24
CA LEU A 15 7.43 -19.18 4.10
C LEU A 15 6.28 -19.27 3.08
N LEU A 16 5.74 -18.11 2.67
CA LEU A 16 4.86 -17.99 1.51
C LEU A 16 5.59 -17.22 0.42
N VAL A 17 5.82 -17.87 -0.73
CA VAL A 17 6.43 -17.27 -1.93
C VAL A 17 5.38 -17.09 -3.02
N LYS A 18 5.08 -15.81 -3.28
CA LYS A 18 5.01 -15.10 -4.57
C LYS A 18 4.19 -15.73 -5.72
N GLU A 19 3.05 -15.11 -6.01
CA GLU A 19 2.50 -15.06 -7.38
C GLU A 19 3.02 -13.83 -8.11
N GLY A 20 3.32 -14.02 -9.40
CA GLY A 20 3.85 -12.99 -10.29
C GLY A 20 2.76 -12.05 -10.80
N LEU A 21 2.94 -10.76 -10.52
CA LEU A 21 2.24 -9.66 -11.19
C LEU A 21 3.29 -8.74 -11.77
N ALA A 22 3.16 -8.43 -13.06
CA ALA A 22 3.98 -7.46 -13.75
C ALA A 22 3.74 -6.08 -13.12
N ALA A 23 4.67 -5.64 -12.26
CA ALA A 23 4.69 -4.29 -11.72
C ALA A 23 5.25 -3.32 -12.77
N PRO A 24 4.67 -2.12 -12.94
CA PRO A 24 5.34 -1.06 -13.67
C PRO A 24 6.53 -0.59 -12.83
N HIS A 25 7.70 -1.17 -13.11
CA HIS A 25 8.97 -0.70 -12.59
C HIS A 25 9.20 0.74 -13.04
N GLY A 26 9.10 1.71 -12.12
CA GLY A 26 9.53 3.08 -12.40
C GLY A 26 9.19 4.15 -11.36
N HIS A 27 8.09 4.02 -10.63
CA HIS A 27 7.55 5.15 -9.83
C HIS A 27 8.30 5.42 -8.52
N ALA A 28 8.67 4.39 -7.75
CA ALA A 28 9.36 4.54 -6.46
C ALA A 28 10.75 5.24 -6.53
N ASN A 29 11.38 5.30 -7.71
CA ASN A 29 12.72 5.89 -7.90
C ASN A 29 12.69 7.41 -8.18
N LEU A 30 11.51 8.03 -8.30
CA LEU A 30 11.35 9.43 -8.71
C LEU A 30 11.12 10.39 -7.53
N HIS A 31 10.84 9.87 -6.34
CA HIS A 31 10.93 10.62 -5.09
C HIS A 31 12.39 10.65 -4.63
N ALA A 32 12.86 11.77 -4.06
CA ALA A 32 14.23 11.90 -3.55
C ALA A 32 14.63 10.63 -2.79
N LYS A 33 15.75 10.00 -3.16
CA LYS A 33 16.23 8.72 -2.58
C LYS A 33 16.23 8.83 -1.05
N ARG A 34 15.21 8.26 -0.43
CA ARG A 34 15.17 8.00 1.01
C ARG A 34 15.96 6.71 1.20
N ASP A 35 16.96 6.72 2.07
CA ASP A 35 17.67 5.51 2.43
C ASP A 35 16.70 4.56 3.11
N TYR A 36 16.41 3.44 2.46
CA TYR A 36 15.54 2.41 2.99
C TYR A 36 16.38 1.45 3.84
N TYR A 37 16.05 1.40 5.13
CA TYR A 37 16.56 0.39 6.04
C TYR A 37 15.53 -0.74 6.11
N LEU A 38 15.97 -1.98 5.86
CA LEU A 38 15.14 -3.13 6.18
C LEU A 38 15.37 -3.44 7.65
N ASP A 39 14.35 -3.18 8.45
CA ASP A 39 14.29 -3.65 9.82
C ASP A 39 13.46 -4.93 9.84
N THR A 40 14.03 -6.02 10.34
CA THR A 40 13.37 -7.32 10.40
C THR A 40 13.33 -7.76 11.85
N ASP A 41 12.20 -7.50 12.49
CA ASP A 41 11.94 -8.01 13.82
C ASP A 41 11.47 -9.45 13.74
N HIS A 42 12.14 -10.33 14.46
CA HIS A 42 11.68 -11.70 14.63
C HIS A 42 10.79 -11.79 15.85
N VAL A 43 9.48 -11.92 15.62
CA VAL A 43 8.49 -12.15 16.67
C VAL A 43 8.35 -13.66 16.89
N ILE A 44 8.80 -14.15 18.04
CA ILE A 44 8.63 -15.54 18.45
C ILE A 44 7.47 -15.61 19.44
N VAL A 45 6.40 -16.30 19.06
CA VAL A 45 5.25 -16.61 19.93
C VAL A 45 5.41 -18.03 20.46
N THR A 46 5.45 -18.18 21.78
CA THR A 46 5.46 -19.48 22.45
C THR A 46 4.06 -19.80 22.92
N GLU A 47 3.51 -20.90 22.44
CA GLU A 47 2.18 -21.38 22.81
C GLU A 47 2.28 -22.71 23.56
N GLU A 48 1.42 -22.88 24.55
CA GLU A 48 1.25 -24.14 25.28
C GLU A 48 -0.08 -24.79 24.88
N VAL A 49 -0.05 -26.10 24.68
CA VAL A 49 -1.22 -26.89 24.30
C VAL A 49 -1.31 -28.12 25.20
N TRP A 50 -2.50 -28.35 25.77
CA TRP A 50 -2.75 -29.51 26.61
C TRP A 50 -3.37 -30.64 25.79
N VAL A 51 -2.83 -31.85 25.90
CA VAL A 51 -3.43 -33.06 25.33
C VAL A 51 -3.95 -33.91 26.46
N THR A 52 -5.25 -34.21 26.44
CA THR A 52 -5.92 -35.04 27.44
C THR A 52 -6.24 -36.39 26.83
N GLN A 53 -5.86 -37.48 27.50
CA GLN A 53 -6.28 -38.82 27.12
C GLN A 53 -7.57 -39.19 27.85
N ALA A 54 -8.60 -39.56 27.10
CA ALA A 54 -9.85 -40.06 27.64
C ALA A 54 -9.70 -41.53 28.08
N PRO A 55 -10.60 -42.05 28.95
CA PRO A 55 -10.52 -43.41 29.49
C PRO A 55 -10.61 -44.53 28.42
N ASP A 56 -11.16 -44.23 27.25
CA ASP A 56 -11.21 -45.14 26.10
C ASP A 56 -9.90 -45.16 25.27
N GLY A 57 -8.90 -44.39 25.71
CA GLY A 57 -7.59 -44.27 25.09
C GLY A 57 -7.49 -43.18 24.03
N SER A 58 -8.60 -42.51 23.68
CA SER A 58 -8.59 -41.42 22.69
C SER A 58 -7.90 -40.17 23.23
N LEU A 59 -7.26 -39.39 22.34
CA LEU A 59 -6.56 -38.15 22.69
C LEU A 59 -7.36 -36.94 22.22
N ALA A 60 -7.52 -35.94 23.08
CA ALA A 60 -8.13 -34.65 22.77
C ALA A 60 -7.14 -33.52 23.03
N THR A 61 -6.90 -32.71 22.02
CA THR A 61 -5.99 -31.55 22.09
C THR A 61 -6.80 -30.29 22.39
N GLY A 62 -6.43 -29.56 23.44
CA GLY A 62 -7.02 -28.27 23.81
C GLY A 62 -6.59 -27.14 22.89
N ALA A 63 -7.20 -25.96 23.06
CA ALA A 63 -6.79 -24.76 22.34
C ALA A 63 -5.38 -24.32 22.77
N ALA A 64 -4.59 -23.81 21.80
CA ALA A 64 -3.29 -23.22 22.08
C ALA A 64 -3.45 -21.93 22.90
N LEU A 65 -2.65 -21.82 23.96
CA LEU A 65 -2.59 -20.63 24.80
C LEU A 65 -1.21 -19.99 24.63
N ALA A 66 -1.16 -18.73 24.18
CA ALA A 66 0.09 -17.99 24.12
C ALA A 66 0.61 -17.71 25.54
N ILE A 67 1.78 -18.26 25.87
CA ILE A 67 2.41 -18.14 27.19
C ILE A 67 3.63 -17.22 27.19
N GLY A 68 4.08 -16.76 26.02
CA GLY A 68 5.11 -15.75 25.94
C GLY A 68 5.33 -15.24 24.51
N THR A 69 5.65 -13.96 24.40
CA THR A 69 6.09 -13.33 23.14
C THR A 69 7.45 -12.72 23.37
N ARG A 70 8.41 -13.04 22.50
CA ARG A 70 9.72 -12.39 22.49
C ARG A 70 9.96 -11.80 21.11
N THR A 71 10.23 -10.50 21.09
CA THR A 71 10.74 -9.81 19.91
C THR A 71 12.26 -9.83 19.97
N ILE A 72 12.89 -10.23 18.87
CA ILE A 72 14.32 -10.06 18.65
C ILE A 72 14.44 -8.99 17.58
N ASP A 73 14.84 -7.80 18.02
CA ASP A 73 14.98 -6.65 17.13
C ASP A 73 16.14 -6.92 16.16
N GLY A 74 15.87 -6.73 14.88
CA GLY A 74 16.89 -6.75 13.85
C GLY A 74 17.87 -5.59 14.04
N SER A 75 19.09 -5.72 13.53
CA SER A 75 19.92 -4.53 13.30
C SER A 75 19.56 -4.00 11.91
N PRO A 76 19.08 -2.76 11.78
CA PRO A 76 18.68 -2.21 10.50
C PRO A 76 19.88 -2.18 9.55
N PHE A 77 19.72 -2.76 8.37
CA PHE A 77 20.75 -2.72 7.34
C PHE A 77 20.26 -1.94 6.12
N LEU A 78 21.17 -1.18 5.54
CA LEU A 78 20.91 -0.35 4.37
C LEU A 78 20.73 -1.26 3.16
N VAL A 79 19.57 -1.18 2.50
CA VAL A 79 19.30 -1.96 1.29
C VAL A 79 19.92 -1.22 0.09
N THR A 80 21.19 -1.52 -0.20
CA THR A 80 21.77 -1.20 -1.52
C THR A 80 21.30 -2.26 -2.53
N GLN A 81 20.70 -1.82 -3.63
CA GLN A 81 20.20 -2.60 -4.76
C GLN A 81 21.01 -3.89 -5.06
N PRO A 82 20.38 -5.05 -5.33
CA PRO A 82 21.12 -6.30 -5.49
C PRO A 82 21.91 -6.33 -6.80
N GLU A 83 23.20 -6.63 -6.69
CA GLU A 83 24.08 -7.03 -7.79
C GLU A 83 23.53 -8.33 -8.45
N PRO A 84 23.61 -8.50 -9.78
CA PRO A 84 23.10 -9.70 -10.44
C PRO A 84 23.83 -10.95 -9.96
N ALA A 85 23.06 -12.03 -9.73
CA ALA A 85 23.57 -13.31 -9.27
C ALA A 85 24.67 -13.88 -10.19
N PRO A 86 25.73 -14.52 -9.65
CA PRO A 86 26.80 -15.09 -10.47
C PRO A 86 26.30 -16.29 -11.27
N THR A 87 26.57 -16.28 -12.57
CA THR A 87 26.40 -17.43 -13.48
C THR A 87 27.25 -18.61 -13.02
N VAL A 88 26.61 -19.72 -12.65
CA VAL A 88 27.29 -21.00 -12.37
C VAL A 88 27.56 -21.72 -13.69
N ALA A 89 28.85 -21.86 -14.05
CA ALA A 89 29.31 -22.75 -15.11
C ALA A 89 29.35 -24.22 -14.61
N PRO A 90 29.13 -25.23 -15.47
CA PRO A 90 29.10 -26.63 -15.04
C PRO A 90 30.49 -27.15 -14.68
N ALA A 91 30.56 -27.94 -13.61
CA ALA A 91 31.80 -28.48 -13.04
C ALA A 91 32.44 -29.58 -13.92
N PRO A 92 33.79 -29.64 -14.03
CA PRO A 92 34.48 -30.76 -14.64
C PRO A 92 34.64 -31.91 -13.63
N GLY A 93 34.38 -33.14 -14.09
CA GLY A 93 34.57 -34.36 -13.30
C GLY A 93 36.04 -34.71 -13.07
N THR A 94 36.31 -35.51 -12.03
CA THR A 94 37.61 -36.18 -11.79
C THR A 94 37.42 -37.29 -10.73
N PRO A 95 38.33 -38.27 -10.59
CA PRO A 95 38.08 -39.66 -10.98
C PRO A 95 38.14 -40.67 -9.81
N GLU A 96 37.89 -41.93 -10.19
CA GLU A 96 37.73 -43.16 -9.40
C GLU A 96 39.02 -43.69 -8.74
N VAL A 97 38.86 -44.80 -7.97
CA VAL A 97 39.84 -45.87 -7.58
C VAL A 97 40.32 -45.85 -6.09
N PRO A 98 40.49 -46.99 -5.35
CA PRO A 98 39.74 -48.25 -5.23
C PRO A 98 39.52 -48.78 -3.76
N VAL A 99 38.73 -49.84 -3.63
CA VAL A 99 38.37 -50.64 -2.43
C VAL A 99 39.37 -51.79 -2.17
N VAL A 100 39.71 -52.17 -0.91
CA VAL A 100 39.77 -53.57 -0.34
C VAL A 100 40.00 -53.56 1.23
N PRO A 101 39.94 -54.66 2.02
CA PRO A 101 38.86 -54.95 2.99
C PRO A 101 39.30 -55.21 4.46
N ALA A 102 38.32 -55.53 5.32
CA ALA A 102 38.42 -55.81 6.77
C ALA A 102 39.03 -57.17 7.17
N PRO A 103 39.36 -57.34 8.47
CA PRO A 103 39.07 -58.61 9.16
C PRO A 103 38.42 -58.47 10.56
N THR A 104 37.67 -59.50 10.95
CA THR A 104 37.11 -59.85 12.29
C THR A 104 37.93 -61.04 12.89
N PRO A 105 37.55 -61.68 14.03
CA PRO A 105 37.17 -61.25 15.40
C PRO A 105 37.94 -62.03 16.52
N ALA A 106 37.85 -61.66 17.81
CA ALA A 106 37.98 -62.62 18.94
C ALA A 106 37.62 -62.06 20.35
N THR A 107 36.51 -62.59 20.90
CA THR A 107 36.21 -63.22 22.21
C THR A 107 36.92 -62.87 23.55
N SER A 108 36.09 -62.88 24.62
CA SER A 108 36.33 -63.22 26.06
C SER A 108 36.19 -62.01 27.01
N SER A 109 35.61 -62.02 28.23
CA SER A 109 34.79 -62.91 29.07
C SER A 109 34.58 -62.14 30.40
N ALA A 110 33.40 -62.31 31.01
CA ALA A 110 33.07 -62.25 32.44
C ALA A 110 33.16 -60.94 33.29
N ALA A 111 32.01 -60.69 33.92
CA ALA A 111 31.76 -60.30 35.32
C ALA A 111 31.68 -58.80 35.71
N ALA A 112 30.63 -58.55 36.49
CA ALA A 112 30.05 -57.31 36.99
C ALA A 112 30.93 -56.50 37.95
N VAL A 113 30.77 -55.16 38.00
CA VAL A 113 30.09 -54.40 39.09
C VAL A 113 29.88 -52.92 38.69
N ASP A 114 28.91 -52.28 39.35
CA ASP A 114 28.42 -50.90 39.24
C ASP A 114 29.45 -49.76 39.15
N VAL A 115 29.06 -48.66 38.48
CA VAL A 115 28.87 -47.27 38.98
C VAL A 115 28.97 -46.25 37.82
N GLU A 116 27.82 -45.61 37.54
CA GLU A 116 27.60 -44.16 37.29
C GLU A 116 28.16 -43.42 36.02
N GLU A 117 27.20 -43.02 35.17
CA GLU A 117 27.01 -41.74 34.45
C GLU A 117 28.10 -41.17 33.50
N LYS A 118 27.80 -41.07 32.19
CA LYS A 118 27.49 -39.82 31.44
C LYS A 118 27.60 -39.96 29.90
N ALA A 119 26.77 -39.19 29.21
CA ALA A 119 26.35 -39.15 27.80
C ALA A 119 27.40 -39.09 26.67
N SER A 120 27.00 -39.50 25.43
CA SER A 120 27.23 -38.74 24.17
C SER A 120 26.55 -39.33 22.89
N SER A 121 25.97 -38.43 22.08
CA SER A 121 25.75 -38.34 20.59
C SER A 121 25.76 -39.59 19.67
N THR A 122 24.82 -39.76 18.72
CA THR A 122 24.81 -39.12 17.36
C THR A 122 23.53 -39.52 16.58
N PRO A 123 23.04 -38.75 15.57
CA PRO A 123 21.85 -39.10 14.80
C PRO A 123 22.15 -39.74 13.43
N ILE A 124 21.26 -40.62 12.97
CA ILE A 124 21.21 -41.14 11.59
C ILE A 124 19.86 -40.72 10.97
N TYR A 125 19.93 -40.18 9.75
CA TYR A 125 18.80 -39.65 8.97
C TYR A 125 18.15 -40.73 8.09
N VAL A 126 16.81 -40.73 8.00
CA VAL A 126 16.05 -41.43 6.95
C VAL A 126 14.92 -40.51 6.47
N ALA A 127 14.78 -40.41 5.15
CA ALA A 127 13.89 -39.49 4.43
C ALA A 127 12.39 -39.86 4.54
N PRO A 128 11.46 -38.88 4.48
CA PRO A 128 10.03 -39.14 4.53
C PRO A 128 9.41 -39.35 3.13
N THR A 129 8.46 -40.29 3.05
CA THR A 129 7.52 -40.45 1.94
C THR A 129 6.24 -39.63 2.18
N THR A 130 5.77 -38.96 1.13
CA THR A 130 4.56 -38.14 1.10
C THR A 130 3.31 -39.01 0.87
N SER A 131 2.19 -38.64 1.51
CA SER A 131 0.85 -39.11 1.16
C SER A 131 -0.11 -37.93 1.22
N GLU A 132 -0.65 -37.54 0.06
CA GLU A 132 -1.74 -36.57 -0.10
C GLU A 132 -3.06 -37.12 0.46
N ALA A 133 -3.91 -36.24 0.98
CA ALA A 133 -5.30 -36.52 1.34
C ALA A 133 -6.25 -35.56 0.58
N PRO A 134 -7.47 -36.00 0.23
CA PRO A 134 -8.25 -35.42 -0.86
C PRO A 134 -9.17 -34.25 -0.47
N VAL A 135 -9.39 -33.38 -1.46
CA VAL A 135 -10.26 -32.19 -1.46
C VAL A 135 -11.74 -32.58 -1.63
N VAL A 136 -12.63 -32.00 -0.82
CA VAL A 136 -14.09 -32.09 -0.99
C VAL A 136 -14.63 -30.80 -1.61
N VAL A 137 -15.34 -30.95 -2.72
CA VAL A 137 -16.00 -29.89 -3.52
C VAL A 137 -17.47 -29.75 -3.10
N PRO A 138 -18.05 -28.54 -3.00
CA PRO A 138 -19.50 -28.36 -2.89
C PRO A 138 -20.13 -27.81 -4.18
N THR A 139 -21.28 -28.36 -4.60
CA THR A 139 -22.16 -27.80 -5.66
C THR A 139 -23.58 -28.43 -5.55
N PRO A 140 -24.65 -27.88 -6.18
CA PRO A 140 -25.48 -26.76 -5.73
C PRO A 140 -26.98 -27.13 -5.54
N ALA A 141 -27.78 -26.13 -5.17
CA ALA A 141 -29.23 -26.19 -4.93
C ALA A 141 -30.12 -26.13 -6.20
N ALA A 142 -31.30 -26.76 -6.11
CA ALA A 142 -32.57 -26.47 -6.82
C ALA A 142 -33.71 -26.96 -5.89
N SER A 143 -34.90 -26.35 -5.75
CA SER A 143 -35.92 -26.13 -6.79
C SER A 143 -37.05 -25.21 -6.25
N SER A 144 -37.73 -24.49 -7.14
CA SER A 144 -39.02 -23.78 -6.89
C SER A 144 -40.23 -24.74 -6.96
N PRO A 145 -41.42 -24.32 -6.48
CA PRO A 145 -42.52 -24.05 -7.42
C PRO A 145 -43.40 -22.81 -7.07
N VAL A 146 -44.46 -22.65 -7.87
CA VAL A 146 -45.17 -21.44 -8.32
C VAL A 146 -46.49 -21.15 -7.57
N HIS A 147 -46.77 -19.85 -7.34
CA HIS A 147 -48.05 -19.09 -7.29
C HIS A 147 -49.20 -19.48 -6.35
N VAL A 148 -49.73 -18.53 -5.54
CA VAL A 148 -51.14 -18.01 -5.52
C VAL A 148 -51.19 -16.69 -4.70
N GLU A 149 -51.90 -15.67 -5.21
CA GLU A 149 -52.26 -14.39 -4.53
C GLU A 149 -53.36 -14.59 -3.46
N PRO A 150 -53.39 -13.78 -2.38
CA PRO A 150 -54.63 -13.03 -2.15
C PRO A 150 -54.45 -11.61 -1.59
N THR A 151 -55.54 -10.86 -1.71
CA THR A 151 -55.71 -9.43 -1.52
C THR A 151 -56.07 -8.99 -0.08
N THR A 152 -55.60 -7.79 0.29
CA THR A 152 -56.03 -6.86 1.39
C THR A 152 -55.67 -7.20 2.86
N PRO A 153 -55.66 -6.22 3.81
CA PRO A 153 -55.74 -4.75 3.71
C PRO A 153 -54.52 -4.00 4.31
N ILE A 154 -54.44 -2.70 4.01
CA ILE A 154 -53.39 -1.77 4.45
C ILE A 154 -53.50 -1.51 5.96
N TYR A 155 -52.45 -1.82 6.72
CA TYR A 155 -52.23 -1.35 8.08
C TYR A 155 -51.05 -0.37 8.08
N VAL A 156 -51.34 0.88 8.43
CA VAL A 156 -50.36 1.98 8.45
C VAL A 156 -49.57 1.89 9.75
N ILE A 157 -48.27 1.59 9.66
CA ILE A 157 -47.33 1.69 10.78
C ILE A 157 -46.55 3.00 10.59
N PRO A 158 -46.44 3.87 11.62
CA PRO A 158 -45.66 5.10 11.49
C PRO A 158 -44.17 4.76 11.52
N THR A 159 -43.49 4.95 10.39
CA THR A 159 -42.03 4.90 10.29
C THR A 159 -41.45 6.23 10.76
N THR A 160 -40.65 6.19 11.82
CA THR A 160 -39.79 7.30 12.22
C THR A 160 -38.72 7.49 11.15
N SER A 161 -38.91 8.50 10.30
CA SER A 161 -37.96 8.90 9.28
C SER A 161 -36.72 9.50 9.96
N LYS A 162 -35.59 8.78 9.94
CA LYS A 162 -34.28 9.41 10.18
C LYS A 162 -34.03 10.36 9.00
N SER A 163 -33.98 11.65 9.29
CA SER A 163 -33.60 12.70 8.35
C SER A 163 -32.28 12.34 7.68
N ALA A 164 -32.29 12.18 6.36
CA ALA A 164 -31.07 12.23 5.57
C ALA A 164 -30.41 13.61 5.80
N ALA A 165 -29.10 13.61 5.99
CA ALA A 165 -28.32 14.84 6.07
C ALA A 165 -28.44 15.61 4.74
N PRO A 166 -28.46 16.96 4.77
CA PRO A 166 -28.60 17.74 3.55
C PRO A 166 -27.36 17.51 2.67
N VAL A 167 -27.61 17.15 1.41
CA VAL A 167 -26.60 17.13 0.35
C VAL A 167 -26.07 18.56 0.24
N ALA A 168 -24.78 18.75 0.52
CA ALA A 168 -24.13 20.04 0.40
C ALA A 168 -24.30 20.56 -1.04
N SER A 169 -24.93 21.73 -1.16
CA SER A 169 -25.00 22.46 -2.42
C SER A 169 -23.59 22.87 -2.82
N THR A 170 -23.13 22.38 -3.96
CA THR A 170 -21.87 22.79 -4.58
C THR A 170 -21.99 24.24 -5.02
N THR A 171 -21.61 25.17 -4.15
CA THR A 171 -21.28 26.52 -4.58
C THR A 171 -20.07 26.42 -5.50
N ALA A 172 -20.30 26.68 -6.79
CA ALA A 172 -19.24 26.77 -7.79
C ALA A 172 -18.15 27.73 -7.30
N SER A 173 -16.93 27.23 -7.15
CA SER A 173 -15.75 28.05 -6.91
C SER A 173 -15.62 29.10 -8.02
N PRO A 174 -15.16 30.32 -7.70
CA PRO A 174 -15.02 31.37 -8.69
C PRO A 174 -14.07 30.91 -9.79
N SER A 175 -14.52 31.07 -11.03
CA SER A 175 -13.86 30.70 -12.30
C SER A 175 -12.60 31.54 -12.60
N GLY A 176 -11.75 31.82 -11.61
CA GLY A 176 -10.63 32.75 -11.70
C GLY A 176 -9.23 32.17 -11.42
N SER A 177 -9.12 31.04 -10.72
CA SER A 177 -7.84 30.36 -10.47
C SER A 177 -7.77 29.08 -11.30
N GLY A 178 -6.74 28.94 -12.15
CA GLY A 178 -6.59 27.75 -13.00
C GLY A 178 -6.45 26.46 -12.19
N LYS A 179 -6.96 25.33 -12.70
CA LYS A 179 -6.95 24.03 -11.99
C LYS A 179 -5.57 23.38 -11.88
N ARG A 180 -4.58 23.89 -12.63
CA ARG A 180 -3.26 23.26 -12.79
C ARG A 180 -2.39 23.49 -11.56
N GLY A 181 -1.75 22.41 -11.12
CA GLY A 181 -0.83 22.38 -10.02
C GLY A 181 0.60 22.05 -10.43
N LEU A 182 1.56 22.27 -9.54
CA LEU A 182 2.93 21.83 -9.71
C LEU A 182 3.25 20.76 -8.67
N ALA A 183 3.41 19.51 -9.12
CA ALA A 183 4.04 18.44 -8.33
C ALA A 183 5.56 18.61 -8.44
N TYR A 184 6.30 18.72 -7.34
CA TYR A 184 7.73 19.06 -7.40
C TYR A 184 8.56 18.47 -6.26
N ASN A 185 9.86 18.30 -6.48
CA ASN A 185 10.82 18.02 -5.39
C ASN A 185 11.68 19.26 -5.08
N ASP A 186 12.17 19.94 -6.12
CA ASP A 186 12.98 21.16 -6.00
C ASP A 186 12.15 22.42 -6.32
N ALA A 187 11.91 23.25 -5.31
CA ALA A 187 11.14 24.48 -5.45
C ALA A 187 11.83 25.50 -6.38
N ASN A 188 13.15 25.43 -6.57
CA ASN A 188 13.87 26.37 -7.44
C ASN A 188 13.44 26.26 -8.91
N LEU A 189 12.98 25.07 -9.31
CA LEU A 189 12.49 24.80 -10.66
C LEU A 189 11.12 25.44 -10.93
N LEU A 190 10.37 25.81 -9.88
CA LEU A 190 9.04 26.40 -10.03
C LEU A 190 9.08 27.81 -10.62
N SER A 191 10.22 28.49 -10.50
CA SER A 191 10.44 29.81 -11.11
C SER A 191 10.21 29.80 -12.62
N ALA A 192 10.43 28.67 -13.30
CA ALA A 192 10.16 28.46 -14.72
C ALA A 192 8.68 28.67 -15.11
N PHE A 193 7.76 28.51 -14.15
CA PHE A 193 6.32 28.64 -14.35
C PHE A 193 5.76 30.02 -13.97
N THR A 194 6.62 30.94 -13.54
CA THR A 194 6.21 32.31 -13.17
C THR A 194 5.51 32.99 -14.34
N GLY A 195 4.33 33.56 -14.08
CA GLY A 195 3.53 34.27 -15.08
C GLY A 195 2.50 33.41 -15.83
N SER A 196 2.47 32.08 -15.62
CA SER A 196 1.35 31.27 -16.09
C SER A 196 0.11 31.53 -15.23
N SER A 197 -0.97 32.06 -15.84
CA SER A 197 -2.25 32.27 -15.16
C SER A 197 -3.06 30.98 -14.95
N LYS A 198 -2.61 29.86 -15.53
CA LYS A 198 -3.27 28.56 -15.43
C LYS A 198 -2.84 27.77 -14.18
N ILE A 199 -1.70 28.13 -13.60
CA ILE A 199 -1.12 27.45 -12.45
C ILE A 199 -1.47 28.23 -11.19
N SER A 200 -2.04 27.56 -10.19
CA SER A 200 -2.53 28.21 -8.96
C SER A 200 -2.09 27.52 -7.66
N TRP A 201 -1.57 26.30 -7.73
CA TRP A 201 -1.18 25.54 -6.54
C TRP A 201 0.02 24.63 -6.79
N ALA A 202 0.66 24.16 -5.72
CA ALA A 202 1.78 23.25 -5.78
C ALA A 202 1.82 22.32 -4.56
N TYR A 203 2.43 21.16 -4.71
CA TYR A 203 2.72 20.23 -3.61
C TYR A 203 3.99 19.43 -3.91
N ASN A 204 4.63 18.88 -2.88
CA ASN A 204 5.93 18.21 -2.98
C ASN A 204 6.02 16.88 -2.21
N TRP A 205 4.88 16.22 -2.00
CA TRP A 205 4.79 15.01 -1.15
C TRP A 205 5.22 15.21 0.31
N GLY A 206 5.51 16.44 0.72
CA GLY A 206 5.89 16.80 2.09
C GLY A 206 4.81 17.61 2.79
N SER A 207 5.00 17.79 4.10
CA SER A 207 4.15 18.65 4.94
C SER A 207 4.59 20.12 4.89
N THR A 208 5.84 20.39 4.48
CA THR A 208 6.44 21.73 4.45
C THR A 208 7.01 22.08 3.10
N ILE A 209 6.99 23.38 2.82
CA ILE A 209 7.72 23.96 1.70
C ILE A 209 9.24 23.88 1.91
N SER A 210 9.96 23.32 0.93
CA SER A 210 11.42 23.38 0.84
C SER A 210 11.84 24.40 -0.23
N GLY A 211 11.63 25.69 0.04
CA GLY A 211 11.99 26.80 -0.87
C GLY A 211 10.94 27.90 -0.93
N THR A 212 10.79 28.55 -2.09
CA THR A 212 9.85 29.68 -2.30
C THR A 212 8.83 29.34 -3.40
N MET A 213 7.55 29.64 -3.16
CA MET A 213 6.52 29.49 -4.19
C MET A 213 6.53 30.67 -5.17
N PRO A 214 6.25 30.45 -6.46
CA PRO A 214 5.92 31.52 -7.39
C PRO A 214 4.73 32.34 -6.87
N SER A 215 4.69 33.64 -7.21
CA SER A 215 3.58 34.50 -6.83
C SER A 215 2.25 33.97 -7.39
N GLY A 216 1.21 33.93 -6.54
CA GLY A 216 -0.11 33.41 -6.91
C GLY A 216 -0.24 31.88 -6.89
N VAL A 217 0.83 31.16 -6.50
CA VAL A 217 0.81 29.71 -6.33
C VAL A 217 0.77 29.37 -4.84
N GLU A 218 -0.32 28.78 -4.38
CA GLU A 218 -0.42 28.29 -3.01
C GLU A 218 0.30 26.94 -2.84
N TYR A 219 0.92 26.72 -1.69
CA TYR A 219 1.46 25.40 -1.34
C TYR A 219 0.41 24.60 -0.57
N ILE A 220 0.21 23.34 -0.96
CA ILE A 220 -0.70 22.39 -0.29
C ILE A 220 0.12 21.34 0.47
N PRO A 221 0.13 21.38 1.82
CA PRO A 221 0.77 20.37 2.64
C PRO A 221 0.17 18.97 2.43
N MET A 222 1.02 17.95 2.48
CA MET A 222 0.64 16.54 2.47
C MET A 222 1.11 15.83 3.74
N LEU A 223 0.22 15.09 4.38
CA LEU A 223 0.59 14.03 5.32
C LEU A 223 0.84 12.75 4.52
N TRP A 224 2.10 12.47 4.22
CA TRP A 224 2.46 11.41 3.27
C TRP A 224 2.07 10.01 3.76
N GLY A 225 2.25 9.72 5.04
CA GLY A 225 1.96 8.41 5.64
C GLY A 225 1.75 8.50 7.14
N LEU A 226 1.77 7.35 7.81
CA LEU A 226 1.58 7.24 9.27
C LEU A 226 2.83 6.78 10.03
N VAL A 227 3.98 6.68 9.35
CA VAL A 227 5.25 6.44 10.03
C VAL A 227 5.62 7.65 10.88
N ALA A 228 6.36 7.43 11.97
CA ALA A 228 6.68 8.48 12.95
C ALA A 228 7.30 9.74 12.32
N GLY A 229 8.15 9.57 11.29
CA GLY A 229 8.77 10.68 10.57
C GLY A 229 7.75 11.62 9.91
N ASP A 230 6.69 11.08 9.33
CA ASP A 230 5.67 11.88 8.62
C ASP A 230 4.70 12.56 9.60
N VAL A 231 4.33 11.87 10.70
CA VAL A 231 3.36 12.37 11.67
C VAL A 231 3.97 13.40 12.62
N SER A 232 5.24 13.25 12.97
CA SER A 232 5.89 14.03 14.04
C SER A 232 5.80 15.55 13.88
N ASN A 233 5.88 16.06 12.65
CA ASN A 233 5.80 17.49 12.35
C ASN A 233 4.46 17.91 11.73
N TRP A 234 3.54 16.96 11.50
CA TRP A 234 2.36 17.19 10.68
C TRP A 234 1.50 18.35 11.21
N HIS A 235 1.22 18.35 12.51
CA HIS A 235 0.30 19.35 13.06
C HIS A 235 0.86 20.77 13.00
N GLU A 236 2.14 20.93 13.35
CA GLU A 236 2.82 22.22 13.23
C GLU A 236 2.90 22.69 11.77
N ALA A 237 3.23 21.77 10.86
CA ALA A 237 3.35 22.06 9.43
C ALA A 237 2.00 22.44 8.80
N ALA A 238 0.92 21.70 9.13
CA ALA A 238 -0.43 22.01 8.67
C ALA A 238 -0.89 23.40 9.18
N GLU A 239 -0.74 23.69 10.48
CA GLU A 239 -1.06 25.01 11.04
C GLU A 239 -0.27 26.15 10.37
N SER A 240 1.03 25.93 10.16
CA SER A 240 1.88 26.88 9.44
C SER A 240 1.41 27.08 8.00
N GLY A 241 1.06 26.01 7.29
CA GLY A 241 0.52 26.05 5.94
C GLY A 241 -0.77 26.87 5.87
N LEU A 242 -1.74 26.59 6.76
CA LEU A 242 -3.00 27.32 6.82
C LEU A 242 -2.79 28.82 7.11
N LYS A 243 -1.90 29.15 8.04
CA LYS A 243 -1.53 30.54 8.35
C LYS A 243 -0.90 31.26 7.14
N ASN A 244 -0.18 30.52 6.31
CA ASN A 244 0.43 31.03 5.08
C ASN A 244 -0.49 30.95 3.85
N GLY A 245 -1.77 30.64 4.05
CA GLY A 245 -2.81 30.72 3.02
C GLY A 245 -3.12 29.41 2.30
N ALA A 246 -2.60 28.26 2.75
CA ALA A 246 -3.02 26.96 2.21
C ALA A 246 -4.53 26.77 2.41
N THR A 247 -5.25 26.48 1.34
CA THR A 247 -6.72 26.28 1.39
C THR A 247 -7.15 24.82 1.55
N ALA A 248 -6.20 23.90 1.44
CA ALA A 248 -6.44 22.46 1.53
C ALA A 248 -5.27 21.72 2.18
N LEU A 249 -5.51 20.47 2.57
CA LEU A 249 -4.53 19.53 3.07
C LEU A 249 -4.71 18.17 2.37
N LEU A 250 -3.60 17.59 1.89
CA LEU A 250 -3.55 16.28 1.27
C LEU A 250 -3.25 15.19 2.31
N ALA A 251 -3.95 14.07 2.23
CA ALA A 251 -3.65 12.89 3.04
C ALA A 251 -2.71 11.91 2.30
N PHE A 252 -2.65 10.67 2.81
CA PHE A 252 -1.59 9.71 2.53
C PHE A 252 -1.35 9.42 1.04
N ASN A 253 -0.09 9.27 0.67
CA ASN A 253 0.35 9.01 -0.69
C ASN A 253 0.41 7.51 -0.98
N GLU A 254 -0.41 7.07 -1.94
CA GLU A 254 -0.48 5.69 -2.42
C GLU A 254 -0.49 4.65 -1.28
N PRO A 255 -1.43 4.78 -0.31
CA PRO A 255 -1.52 3.82 0.79
C PRO A 255 -1.81 2.39 0.29
N ASP A 256 -2.34 2.26 -0.91
CA ASP A 256 -2.58 0.99 -1.60
C ASP A 256 -1.31 0.34 -2.17
N HIS A 257 -0.17 1.03 -2.17
CA HIS A 257 1.09 0.51 -2.72
C HIS A 257 2.13 0.25 -1.62
N THR A 258 2.76 -0.93 -1.64
CA THR A 258 3.64 -1.42 -0.56
C THR A 258 4.95 -0.64 -0.41
N ALA A 259 5.44 -0.03 -1.49
CA ALA A 259 6.63 0.83 -1.48
C ALA A 259 6.34 2.30 -1.14
N GLN A 260 5.09 2.64 -0.81
CA GLN A 260 4.62 4.01 -0.54
C GLN A 260 4.12 4.09 0.91
N ALA A 261 3.00 4.78 1.19
CA ALA A 261 2.49 4.87 2.56
C ALA A 261 2.09 3.50 3.14
N ASN A 262 1.72 2.54 2.28
CA ASN A 262 1.47 1.14 2.63
C ASN A 262 0.52 0.98 3.84
N LEU A 263 -0.72 1.43 3.70
CA LEU A 263 -1.74 1.40 4.74
C LEU A 263 -2.96 0.62 4.27
N GLY A 264 -3.43 -0.31 5.11
CA GLY A 264 -4.77 -0.87 4.92
C GLY A 264 -5.87 0.18 5.11
N PRO A 265 -7.04 0.05 4.48
CA PRO A 265 -8.12 1.05 4.55
C PRO A 265 -8.55 1.44 5.98
N ALA A 266 -8.61 0.48 6.90
CA ALA A 266 -8.99 0.72 8.30
C ALA A 266 -7.93 1.52 9.09
N ALA A 267 -6.64 1.23 8.83
CA ALA A 267 -5.54 1.97 9.44
C ALA A 267 -5.49 3.40 8.90
N ALA A 268 -5.68 3.57 7.58
CA ALA A 268 -5.80 4.88 6.95
C ALA A 268 -6.99 5.67 7.50
N ALA A 269 -8.17 5.06 7.68
CA ALA A 269 -9.32 5.72 8.28
C ALA A 269 -9.04 6.22 9.71
N THR A 270 -8.41 5.39 10.54
CA THR A 270 -8.02 5.75 11.91
C THR A 270 -7.02 6.91 11.91
N GLY A 271 -5.97 6.81 11.08
CA GLY A 271 -4.97 7.87 10.94
C GLY A 271 -5.55 9.17 10.38
N TYR A 272 -6.51 9.09 9.48
CA TYR A 272 -7.20 10.26 8.91
C TYR A 272 -8.02 10.98 9.98
N LEU A 273 -8.77 10.24 10.80
CA LEU A 273 -9.51 10.81 11.93
C LEU A 273 -8.59 11.48 12.95
N ALA A 274 -7.43 10.88 13.23
CA ALA A 274 -6.49 11.43 14.18
C ALA A 274 -5.79 12.71 13.65
N ASN A 275 -5.38 12.70 12.38
CA ASN A 275 -4.44 13.70 11.86
C ASN A 275 -5.06 14.70 10.88
N MET A 276 -6.09 14.33 10.11
CA MET A 276 -6.73 15.22 9.13
C MET A 276 -8.00 15.87 9.68
N GLN A 277 -8.85 15.10 10.35
CA GLN A 277 -10.14 15.57 10.88
C GLN A 277 -10.06 16.84 11.76
N PRO A 278 -9.01 17.09 12.56
CA PRO A 278 -8.89 18.33 13.34
C PRO A 278 -8.92 19.62 12.50
N TYR A 279 -8.69 19.53 11.19
CA TYR A 279 -8.70 20.67 10.25
C TYR A 279 -10.00 20.81 9.47
N ALA A 280 -10.99 19.94 9.71
CA ALA A 280 -12.29 20.02 9.05
C ALA A 280 -12.95 21.40 9.27
N GLY A 281 -13.43 22.01 8.20
CA GLY A 281 -14.02 23.36 8.23
C GLY A 281 -13.02 24.52 8.30
N ARG A 282 -11.72 24.23 8.45
CA ARG A 282 -10.62 25.21 8.39
C ARG A 282 -9.86 25.13 7.07
N ALA A 283 -9.85 23.96 6.44
CA ALA A 283 -9.34 23.70 5.10
C ALA A 283 -10.16 22.61 4.42
N LYS A 284 -10.06 22.52 3.09
CA LYS A 284 -10.52 21.35 2.34
C LYS A 284 -9.63 20.15 2.69
N LEU A 285 -10.24 19.07 3.14
CA LEU A 285 -9.51 17.83 3.42
C LEU A 285 -9.63 16.89 2.21
N VAL A 286 -8.49 16.56 1.62
CA VAL A 286 -8.42 15.68 0.46
C VAL A 286 -8.14 14.26 0.94
N SER A 287 -8.78 13.26 0.31
CA SER A 287 -8.58 11.84 0.65
C SER A 287 -7.11 11.42 0.49
N PRO A 288 -6.74 10.23 0.98
CA PRO A 288 -5.53 9.56 0.53
C PRO A 288 -5.55 9.40 -0.99
N ALA A 289 -4.39 9.54 -1.62
CA ALA A 289 -4.23 9.48 -3.07
C ALA A 289 -3.92 8.04 -3.50
N VAL A 290 -4.85 7.38 -4.19
CA VAL A 290 -4.65 5.97 -4.62
C VAL A 290 -4.01 5.87 -6.00
N THR A 291 -3.28 4.78 -6.24
CA THR A 291 -2.77 4.43 -7.58
C THR A 291 -3.90 4.15 -8.58
N ASN A 292 -3.55 3.91 -9.85
CA ASN A 292 -4.44 3.29 -10.84
C ASN A 292 -4.27 1.75 -10.94
N GLY A 293 -3.78 1.11 -9.87
CA GLY A 293 -3.65 -0.34 -9.79
C GLY A 293 -4.99 -1.07 -9.76
N GLY A 294 -4.99 -2.32 -10.23
CA GLY A 294 -6.15 -3.22 -10.11
C GLY A 294 -6.37 -3.69 -8.68
N ALA A 295 -7.54 -4.28 -8.41
CA ALA A 295 -7.88 -4.80 -7.09
C ALA A 295 -6.77 -5.72 -6.52
N PRO A 296 -6.42 -5.58 -5.22
CA PRO A 296 -7.11 -4.79 -4.21
C PRO A 296 -6.68 -3.30 -4.13
N MET A 297 -5.82 -2.84 -5.05
CA MET A 297 -5.32 -1.46 -5.08
C MET A 297 -6.32 -0.49 -5.73
N GLY A 298 -5.91 0.76 -5.88
CA GLY A 298 -6.63 1.79 -6.64
C GLY A 298 -8.05 2.02 -6.13
N LEU A 299 -9.02 1.99 -7.04
CA LEU A 299 -10.41 2.32 -6.71
C LEU A 299 -11.03 1.33 -5.71
N THR A 300 -10.59 0.06 -5.69
CA THR A 300 -11.08 -0.91 -4.69
C THR A 300 -10.60 -0.57 -3.28
N TRP A 301 -9.34 -0.12 -3.15
CA TRP A 301 -8.84 0.38 -1.87
C TRP A 301 -9.60 1.64 -1.46
N LEU A 302 -9.83 2.56 -2.40
CA LEU A 302 -10.56 3.81 -2.15
C LEU A 302 -11.97 3.54 -1.63
N GLU A 303 -12.76 2.69 -2.28
CA GLU A 303 -14.11 2.33 -1.84
C GLU A 303 -14.12 1.72 -0.43
N SER A 304 -13.12 0.88 -0.14
CA SER A 304 -12.93 0.29 1.18
C SER A 304 -12.60 1.34 2.25
N PHE A 305 -11.77 2.33 1.91
CA PHE A 305 -11.44 3.45 2.79
C PHE A 305 -12.66 4.35 3.02
N MET A 306 -13.39 4.72 1.97
CA MET A 306 -14.62 5.52 2.07
C MET A 306 -15.67 4.85 2.96
N THR A 307 -15.73 3.50 2.93
CA THR A 307 -16.60 2.71 3.79
C THR A 307 -16.11 2.67 5.24
N ALA A 308 -14.80 2.52 5.45
CA ALA A 308 -14.19 2.43 6.79
C ALA A 308 -14.15 3.78 7.54
N CYS A 309 -14.06 4.91 6.81
CA CYS A 309 -13.88 6.25 7.38
C CYS A 309 -15.22 6.87 7.84
N THR A 310 -15.96 6.17 8.70
CA THR A 310 -17.22 6.67 9.25
C THR A 310 -16.96 7.89 10.15
N GLY A 311 -17.45 9.07 9.74
CA GLY A 311 -17.24 10.33 10.48
C GLY A 311 -16.11 11.21 9.93
N CYS A 312 -15.44 10.78 8.86
CA CYS A 312 -14.43 11.60 8.20
C CYS A 312 -15.06 12.72 7.36
N THR A 313 -14.53 13.92 7.48
CA THR A 313 -14.75 15.00 6.52
C THR A 313 -13.78 14.81 5.36
N ILE A 314 -14.31 14.49 4.19
CA ILE A 314 -13.55 14.35 2.94
C ILE A 314 -14.23 15.27 1.93
N ASP A 315 -13.56 16.36 1.56
CA ASP A 315 -14.08 17.40 0.68
C ASP A 315 -13.74 17.16 -0.80
N ALA A 316 -12.63 16.45 -1.05
CA ALA A 316 -12.19 16.05 -2.39
C ALA A 316 -11.44 14.71 -2.33
N VAL A 317 -11.32 14.04 -3.47
CA VAL A 317 -10.68 12.73 -3.60
C VAL A 317 -9.44 12.82 -4.49
N ALA A 318 -8.30 12.40 -3.96
CA ALA A 318 -7.03 12.38 -4.68
C ALA A 318 -6.85 11.07 -5.46
N ILE A 319 -6.40 11.16 -6.72
CA ILE A 319 -6.26 10.03 -7.63
C ILE A 319 -4.98 10.18 -8.45
N HIS A 320 -4.25 9.08 -8.62
CA HIS A 320 -3.08 8.98 -9.51
C HIS A 320 -3.41 8.18 -10.77
N TRP A 321 -2.72 8.49 -11.87
CA TRP A 321 -2.85 7.73 -13.12
C TRP A 321 -1.56 7.65 -13.93
N TYR A 322 -1.14 6.43 -14.23
CA TYR A 322 0.01 6.09 -15.06
C TYR A 322 -0.36 4.92 -15.98
N ASN A 323 -1.02 5.18 -17.12
CA ASN A 323 -1.43 4.09 -18.02
C ASN A 323 -1.38 4.44 -19.51
N GLY A 324 -0.16 4.53 -20.07
CA GLY A 324 0.03 4.40 -21.52
C GLY A 324 -0.32 5.62 -22.38
N GLY A 325 -0.80 6.72 -21.81
CA GLY A 325 -1.12 7.94 -22.56
C GLY A 325 -2.41 7.86 -23.38
N ASP A 326 -3.29 6.88 -23.10
CA ASP A 326 -4.63 6.83 -23.69
C ASP A 326 -5.57 7.81 -22.99
N ALA A 327 -5.94 8.89 -23.70
CA ALA A 327 -6.81 9.92 -23.19
C ALA A 327 -8.26 9.44 -22.95
N ALA A 328 -8.76 8.47 -23.70
CA ALA A 328 -10.09 7.91 -23.48
C ALA A 328 -10.11 7.06 -22.19
N ALA A 329 -9.11 6.19 -22.03
CA ALA A 329 -8.95 5.39 -20.81
C ALA A 329 -8.75 6.27 -19.56
N PHE A 330 -7.99 7.37 -19.69
CA PHE A 330 -7.85 8.37 -18.63
C PHE A 330 -9.22 8.94 -18.20
N LYS A 331 -10.01 9.43 -19.16
CA LYS A 331 -11.33 10.04 -18.88
C LYS A 331 -12.30 9.03 -18.26
N GLU A 332 -12.32 7.81 -18.77
CA GLU A 332 -13.14 6.72 -18.23
C GLU A 332 -12.75 6.40 -16.78
N TYR A 333 -11.44 6.30 -16.51
CA TYR A 333 -10.95 6.05 -15.16
C TYR A 333 -11.34 7.17 -14.19
N MET A 334 -11.27 8.44 -14.60
CA MET A 334 -11.70 9.56 -13.76
C MET A 334 -13.21 9.56 -13.47
N ALA A 335 -14.05 9.12 -14.42
CA ALA A 335 -15.48 8.95 -14.15
C ALA A 335 -15.75 7.84 -13.12
N LYS A 336 -15.01 6.72 -13.21
CA LYS A 336 -15.05 5.63 -12.22
C LYS A 336 -14.57 6.10 -10.85
N ALA A 337 -13.45 6.83 -10.82
CA ALA A 337 -12.88 7.39 -9.59
C ALA A 337 -13.82 8.38 -8.91
N TYR A 338 -14.52 9.22 -9.68
CA TYR A 338 -15.54 10.14 -9.17
C TYR A 338 -16.65 9.37 -8.44
N THR A 339 -17.12 8.26 -9.03
CA THR A 339 -18.14 7.40 -8.44
C THR A 339 -17.64 6.69 -7.18
N ALA A 340 -16.45 6.07 -7.24
CA ALA A 340 -15.81 5.39 -6.12
C ALA A 340 -15.53 6.32 -4.92
N GLY A 341 -15.21 7.58 -5.20
CA GLY A 341 -15.04 8.65 -4.21
C GLY A 341 -16.35 9.18 -3.60
N GLY A 342 -17.49 8.61 -3.96
CA GLY A 342 -18.82 9.04 -3.51
C GLY A 342 -19.24 10.37 -4.13
N ASN A 343 -18.93 10.58 -5.41
CA ASN A 343 -19.27 11.75 -6.21
C ASN A 343 -18.71 13.08 -5.66
N ARG A 344 -17.54 13.01 -5.02
CA ARG A 344 -16.80 14.19 -4.54
C ARG A 344 -15.87 14.75 -5.61
N PRO A 345 -15.58 16.06 -5.62
CA PRO A 345 -14.60 16.64 -6.53
C PRO A 345 -13.28 15.87 -6.52
N LEU A 346 -12.69 15.68 -7.69
CA LEU A 346 -11.42 14.99 -7.86
C LEU A 346 -10.25 15.97 -7.90
N TRP A 347 -9.17 15.55 -7.25
CA TRP A 347 -7.85 16.12 -7.36
C TRP A 347 -6.95 15.07 -8.03
N ILE A 348 -6.58 15.30 -9.28
CA ILE A 348 -5.71 14.37 -10.01
C ILE A 348 -4.27 14.77 -9.70
N THR A 349 -3.81 14.39 -8.52
CA THR A 349 -2.53 14.85 -7.95
C THR A 349 -1.33 14.33 -8.72
N GLU A 350 -1.49 13.20 -9.42
CA GLU A 350 -0.48 12.71 -10.36
C GLU A 350 -1.14 12.17 -11.62
N PHE A 351 -0.62 12.57 -12.77
CA PHE A 351 -0.87 11.86 -14.02
C PHE A 351 0.32 12.00 -14.96
N GLN A 352 0.64 10.94 -15.70
CA GLN A 352 1.71 10.95 -16.69
C GLN A 352 1.41 10.04 -17.88
N ALA A 353 1.79 10.50 -19.07
CA ALA A 353 1.86 9.64 -20.25
C ALA A 353 3.30 9.18 -20.50
N PRO A 354 3.53 7.90 -20.83
CA PRO A 354 4.82 7.46 -21.36
C PRO A 354 4.98 7.90 -22.82
N GLY A 355 6.15 7.62 -23.40
CA GLY A 355 6.42 7.86 -24.81
C GLY A 355 7.31 9.08 -25.06
N SER A 356 7.42 9.44 -26.33
CA SER A 356 8.13 10.62 -26.81
C SER A 356 7.46 11.91 -26.31
N THR A 357 8.22 13.00 -26.30
CA THR A 357 7.69 14.32 -25.91
C THR A 357 6.49 14.74 -26.74
N GLU A 358 6.41 14.39 -28.03
CA GLU A 358 5.26 14.74 -28.88
C GLU A 358 4.01 13.92 -28.55
N GLU A 359 4.16 12.64 -28.20
CA GLU A 359 3.04 11.80 -27.71
C GLU A 359 2.52 12.34 -26.38
N GLN A 360 3.43 12.68 -25.45
CA GLN A 360 3.08 13.28 -24.16
C GLN A 360 2.36 14.63 -24.35
N LYS A 361 2.83 15.49 -25.26
CA LYS A 361 2.17 16.77 -25.57
C LYS A 361 0.77 16.58 -26.16
N THR A 362 0.61 15.57 -27.02
CA THR A 362 -0.70 15.23 -27.61
C THR A 362 -1.68 14.83 -26.52
N PHE A 363 -1.28 13.89 -25.67
CA PHE A 363 -2.07 13.47 -24.51
C PHE A 363 -2.41 14.66 -23.60
N LEU A 364 -1.40 15.43 -23.20
CA LEU A 364 -1.53 16.60 -22.32
C LEU A 364 -2.54 17.61 -22.85
N THR A 365 -2.44 17.96 -24.13
CA THR A 365 -3.33 18.92 -24.78
C THR A 365 -4.79 18.46 -24.69
N GLU A 366 -5.04 17.18 -24.93
CA GLU A 366 -6.40 16.62 -24.88
C GLU A 366 -6.96 16.54 -23.46
N VAL A 367 -6.20 15.94 -22.52
CA VAL A 367 -6.73 15.67 -21.17
C VAL A 367 -6.84 16.94 -20.35
N MET A 368 -5.95 17.92 -20.50
CA MET A 368 -6.05 19.19 -19.77
C MET A 368 -7.26 20.02 -20.23
N ALA A 369 -7.51 20.11 -21.54
CA ALA A 369 -8.70 20.79 -22.06
C ALA A 369 -9.98 20.14 -21.52
N TRP A 370 -10.01 18.79 -21.47
CA TRP A 370 -11.12 18.05 -20.87
C TRP A 370 -11.25 18.28 -19.35
N MET A 371 -10.15 18.22 -18.59
CA MET A 371 -10.16 18.46 -17.13
C MET A 371 -10.59 19.89 -16.79
N ASP A 372 -10.15 20.88 -17.57
CA ASP A 372 -10.55 22.28 -17.42
C ASP A 372 -12.06 22.45 -17.61
N ALA A 373 -12.66 21.74 -18.58
CA ALA A 373 -14.10 21.76 -18.85
C ALA A 373 -14.95 20.87 -17.92
N THR A 374 -14.34 19.89 -17.25
CA THR A 374 -15.07 18.91 -16.43
C THR A 374 -15.32 19.43 -15.01
N SER A 375 -16.59 19.55 -14.61
CA SER A 375 -16.99 20.21 -13.36
C SER A 375 -16.55 19.49 -12.08
N TYR A 376 -16.48 18.16 -12.11
CA TYR A 376 -16.04 17.37 -10.96
C TYR A 376 -14.52 17.23 -10.85
N ILE A 377 -13.74 17.74 -11.81
CA ILE A 377 -12.28 17.88 -11.64
C ILE A 377 -12.02 19.26 -11.06
N GLU A 378 -11.53 19.31 -9.82
CA GLU A 378 -11.24 20.57 -9.14
C GLU A 378 -9.80 21.01 -9.36
N ARG A 379 -8.85 20.06 -9.28
CA ARG A 379 -7.41 20.31 -9.43
C ARG A 379 -6.70 19.15 -10.11
N TYR A 380 -5.59 19.42 -10.78
CA TYR A 380 -4.70 18.39 -11.32
C TYR A 380 -3.24 18.84 -11.39
N ALA A 381 -2.29 17.91 -11.27
CA ALA A 381 -0.87 18.18 -11.41
C ALA A 381 -0.19 17.08 -12.25
N TYR A 382 0.46 17.48 -13.34
CA TYR A 382 1.24 16.52 -14.14
C TYR A 382 2.46 16.07 -13.35
N PHE A 383 2.81 14.78 -13.44
CA PHE A 383 3.99 14.24 -12.79
C PHE A 383 5.21 14.39 -13.70
N MET A 384 6.16 15.28 -13.41
CA MET A 384 6.26 16.28 -12.34
C MET A 384 7.23 17.38 -12.79
N VAL A 385 7.33 18.46 -12.02
CA VAL A 385 8.38 19.46 -12.20
C VAL A 385 9.72 18.87 -11.80
N ALA A 386 10.52 18.52 -12.80
CA ALA A 386 11.89 18.04 -12.67
C ALA A 386 12.70 18.40 -13.92
N ASP A 387 14.01 18.56 -13.76
CA ASP A 387 14.94 18.70 -14.89
C ASP A 387 14.92 17.43 -15.75
N GLY A 388 14.84 17.63 -17.06
CA GLY A 388 14.61 16.57 -18.04
C GLY A 388 13.15 16.10 -18.18
N ASN A 389 12.21 16.63 -17.38
CA ASN A 389 10.78 16.33 -17.51
C ASN A 389 9.98 17.53 -18.04
N LEU A 390 9.61 18.48 -17.16
CA LEU A 390 8.93 19.72 -17.58
C LEU A 390 9.89 20.90 -17.76
N VAL A 391 11.09 20.82 -17.20
CA VAL A 391 12.10 21.87 -17.31
C VAL A 391 13.40 21.33 -17.89
N SER A 392 14.19 22.22 -18.48
CA SER A 392 15.59 22.00 -18.84
C SER A 392 16.41 23.08 -18.12
N GLY A 393 17.16 22.66 -17.10
CA GLY A 393 17.70 23.56 -16.10
C GLY A 393 16.57 24.32 -15.39
N SER A 394 16.62 25.65 -15.42
CA SER A 394 15.61 26.54 -14.81
C SER A 394 14.56 27.09 -15.78
N THR A 395 14.46 26.52 -16.99
CA THR A 395 13.54 27.00 -18.04
C THR A 395 12.58 25.91 -18.48
N LEU A 396 11.37 26.28 -18.91
CA LEU A 396 10.42 25.32 -19.47
C LEU A 396 11.00 24.68 -20.74
N ASN A 397 10.93 23.35 -20.83
CA ASN A 397 11.16 22.67 -22.11
C ASN A 397 9.86 22.65 -22.94
N SER A 398 9.84 21.92 -24.06
CA SER A 398 8.66 21.87 -24.94
C SER A 398 7.43 21.23 -24.28
N LEU A 399 7.63 20.22 -23.42
CA LEU A 399 6.56 19.61 -22.64
C LEU A 399 6.04 20.56 -21.55
N GLY A 400 6.94 21.15 -20.77
CA GLY A 400 6.61 22.16 -19.75
C GLY A 400 5.89 23.37 -20.32
N SER A 401 6.30 23.82 -21.51
CA SER A 401 5.61 24.89 -22.24
C SER A 401 4.18 24.48 -22.59
N THR A 402 3.96 23.24 -23.03
CA THR A 402 2.61 22.71 -23.33
C THR A 402 1.76 22.64 -22.06
N TYR A 403 2.33 22.18 -20.95
CA TYR A 403 1.66 22.16 -19.64
C TYR A 403 1.28 23.56 -19.14
N ALA A 404 2.18 24.53 -19.28
CA ALA A 404 2.00 25.89 -18.77
C ALA A 404 1.07 26.77 -19.64
N SER A 405 0.90 26.45 -20.94
CA SER A 405 0.28 27.36 -21.93
C SER A 405 -0.96 26.83 -22.66
N SER A 406 -1.20 25.51 -22.72
CA SER A 406 -2.31 24.94 -23.48
C SER A 406 -3.64 25.61 -23.10
N LYS A 407 -4.33 26.15 -24.11
CA LYS A 407 -5.49 27.03 -23.96
C LYS A 407 -6.71 26.31 -23.42
#